data_AF-A0A3D2JNR3-F1
#
_entry.id   AF-A0A3D2JNR3-F1
#
_cell.length_a   1.000
_cell.length_b   1.000
_cell.length_c   1.000
_cell.angle_alpha   90.00
_cell.angle_beta   90.00
_cell.angle_gamma   90.00
#
_symmetry.space_group_name_H-M   'P 1'
#
loop_
_entity.id
_entity.type
_entity.pdbx_description
1 polymer ?
#
loop_
_entity_poly.entity_id
_entity_poly.type
_entity_poly.pdbx_seq_one_letter_code
_entity_poly.pdbx_strand_id
1 'polypeptide(L)' 'MSWKFENAAPIIGSITEGNAWDGERMLYSNIAMNRIMSLDPESGLVEVWRENTEGTNGLNFDS' A
#
# COMPACT_ATOMS: atom_id res chain seq x y z
N MET A 1 29.22 -1.71 -3.64
CA MET A 1 27.89 -1.73 -3.00
C MET A 1 26.92 -2.31 -3.99
N SER A 2 26.27 -3.42 -3.63
CA SER A 2 25.20 -4.03 -4.44
C SER A 2 23.89 -3.88 -3.70
N TRP A 3 22.88 -3.33 -4.36
CA TRP A 3 21.53 -3.33 -3.83
C TRP A 3 20.97 -4.74 -3.80
N LYS A 4 20.34 -5.11 -2.68
CA LYS A 4 19.52 -6.31 -2.58
C LYS A 4 18.07 -5.85 -2.53
N PHE A 5 17.26 -6.39 -3.43
CA PHE A 5 15.83 -6.11 -3.50
C PHE A 5 15.06 -7.30 -2.96
N GLU A 6 13.92 -7.01 -2.33
CA GLU A 6 12.99 -8.00 -1.80
C GLU A 6 11.55 -7.52 -2.00
N ASN A 7 10.60 -8.46 -1.93
CA ASN A 7 9.19 -8.12 -1.99
C ASN A 7 8.76 -7.59 -0.62
N ALA A 8 8.33 -6.33 -0.56
CA ALA A 8 7.85 -5.73 0.69
C ALA A 8 6.48 -6.25 1.13
N ALA A 9 5.63 -6.69 0.18
CA ALA A 9 4.27 -7.16 0.41
C ALA A 9 3.97 -8.42 -0.43
N PRO A 10 2.99 -9.26 -0.04
CA PRO A 10 2.54 -10.38 -0.86
C PRO A 10 1.91 -9.91 -2.17
N ILE A 11 1.84 -10.82 -3.14
CA ILE A 11 1.14 -10.57 -4.40
C ILE A 11 -0.36 -10.58 -4.13
N ILE A 12 -0.97 -9.40 -4.07
CA ILE A 12 -2.40 -9.22 -3.74
C ILE A 12 -3.31 -9.09 -4.98
N GLY A 13 -2.74 -9.15 -6.19
CA GLY A 13 -3.46 -9.07 -7.45
C GLY A 13 -3.97 -7.66 -7.79
N SER A 14 -4.00 -7.41 -9.10
CA SER A 14 -4.37 -6.14 -9.74
C SER A 14 -3.35 -5.00 -9.55
N ILE A 15 -3.73 -3.79 -10.00
CA ILE A 15 -2.87 -2.62 -10.10
C ILE A 15 -2.82 -1.91 -8.73
N THR A 16 -1.61 -1.78 -8.19
CA THR A 16 -1.33 -0.98 -7.00
C THR A 16 -0.53 0.27 -7.36
N GLU A 17 -0.88 1.41 -6.78
CA GLU A 17 -0.25 2.71 -7.06
C GLU A 17 -0.21 3.59 -5.80
N GLY A 18 0.28 4.82 -5.94
CA GLY A 18 -0.01 5.89 -4.99
C GLY A 18 0.49 5.62 -3.57
N ASN A 19 1.74 5.20 -3.42
CA ASN A 19 2.31 4.92 -2.10
C ASN A 19 2.35 6.20 -1.24
N ALA A 20 1.97 6.11 0.03
CA ALA A 20 2.09 7.18 1.02
C ALA A 20 2.52 6.61 2.38
N TRP A 21 3.47 7.25 3.04
CA TRP A 21 3.94 6.87 4.37
C TRP A 21 3.26 7.75 5.42
N ASP A 22 2.60 7.14 6.42
CA ASP A 22 1.89 7.88 7.48
C ASP A 22 2.75 8.14 8.74
N GLY A 23 4.00 7.65 8.76
CA GLY A 23 4.88 7.68 9.92
C GLY A 23 5.12 6.30 10.53
N GLU A 24 4.18 5.36 10.34
CA GLU A 24 4.20 4.02 10.94
C GLU A 24 3.95 2.90 9.91
N ARG A 25 3.15 3.17 8.88
CA ARG A 25 2.69 2.22 7.87
C ARG A 25 2.79 2.79 6.47
N MET A 26 3.03 1.90 5.50
CA MET A 26 2.98 2.23 4.08
C MET A 26 1.56 2.02 3.58
N LEU A 27 0.91 3.08 3.16
CA LEU A 27 -0.38 3.05 2.48
C LEU A 27 -0.17 2.98 0.97
N TYR A 28 -1.02 2.24 0.27
CA TYR A 28 -0.99 2.16 -1.19
C TYR A 28 -2.35 1.76 -1.74
N SER A 29 -2.70 2.24 -2.93
CA SER A 29 -3.99 1.94 -3.55
C SER A 29 -3.99 0.54 -4.16
N ASN A 30 -5.16 -0.09 -4.24
CA ASN A 30 -5.43 -1.26 -5.07
C ASN A 30 -6.66 -0.92 -5.92
N ILE A 31 -6.39 -0.34 -7.10
CA ILE A 31 -7.36 0.44 -7.88
C ILE A 31 -8.53 -0.44 -8.32
N ALA A 32 -8.23 -1.61 -8.89
CA ALA A 32 -9.27 -2.48 -9.44
C ALA A 32 -10.17 -3.09 -8.34
N MET A 33 -9.69 -3.12 -7.10
CA MET A 33 -10.44 -3.63 -5.95
C MET A 33 -11.06 -2.53 -5.08
N ASN A 34 -11.03 -1.26 -5.53
CA ASN A 34 -11.63 -0.12 -4.84
C ASN A 34 -11.23 0.00 -3.37
N ARG A 35 -9.95 -0.24 -3.04
CA ARG A 35 -9.45 -0.21 -1.66
C ARG A 35 -8.07 0.42 -1.53
N ILE A 36 -7.75 0.89 -0.33
CA ILE A 36 -6.39 1.24 0.11
C ILE A 36 -5.92 0.14 1.04
N MET A 37 -4.69 -0.30 0.83
CA MET A 37 -3.99 -1.28 1.65
C MET A 37 -3.03 -0.56 2.60
N SER A 38 -2.68 -1.22 3.71
CA SER A 38 -1.57 -0.84 4.58
C SER A 38 -0.57 -1.99 4.69
N LEU A 39 0.71 -1.66 4.77
CA LEU A 39 1.81 -2.55 5.15
C LEU A 39 2.47 -2.00 6.42
N ASP A 40 2.48 -2.81 7.47
CA ASP A 40 3.33 -2.61 8.64
C ASP A 40 4.71 -3.23 8.37
N PRO A 41 5.80 -2.44 8.31
CA PRO A 41 7.13 -2.96 8.02
C PRO A 41 7.77 -3.71 9.18
N GLU A 42 7.32 -3.56 10.42
CA GLU A 42 7.86 -4.29 11.57
C GLU A 42 7.39 -5.74 11.56
N SER A 43 6.09 -5.95 11.31
CA SER A 43 5.46 -7.27 11.33
C SER A 43 5.32 -7.91 9.94
N GLY A 44 5.39 -7.12 8.87
CA GLY A 44 5.04 -7.54 7.52
C GLY A 44 3.54 -7.72 7.29
N LEU A 45 2.69 -7.28 8.23
CA LEU A 45 1.25 -7.39 8.11
C LEU A 45 0.73 -6.51 6.98
N VAL A 46 -0.03 -7.12 6.07
CA VAL A 46 -0.75 -6.42 5.01
C VAL A 46 -2.25 -6.59 5.19
N GLU A 47 -2.95 -5.48 5.27
CA GLU A 47 -4.39 -5.44 5.52
C GLU A 47 -5.08 -4.28 4.80
N VAL A 48 -6.39 -4.37 4.67
CA VAL A 48 -7.20 -3.30 4.06
C VAL A 48 -7.33 -2.15 5.05
N TRP A 49 -6.91 -0.95 4.64
CA TRP A 49 -7.03 0.27 5.43
C TRP A 49 -8.35 0.99 5.18
N ARG A 50 -8.79 1.07 3.91
CA ARG A 50 -10.09 1.62 3.51
C ARG A 50 -10.65 0.88 2.30
N GLU A 51 -11.97 0.74 2.25
CA GLU A 51 -12.73 0.16 1.13
C GLU A 51 -13.59 1.23 0.44
N ASN A 52 -14.22 0.87 -0.69
CA ASN A 52 -15.13 1.72 -1.46
C ASN A 52 -14.50 3.08 -1.80
N THR A 53 -13.26 3.04 -2.27
CA THR A 53 -12.45 4.23 -2.59
C THR A 53 -12.70 4.77 -4.00
N GLU A 54 -13.71 4.25 -4.71
CA GLU A 54 -14.14 4.66 -6.05
C GLU A 54 -12.99 4.76 -7.07
N GLY A 55 -12.09 3.76 -7.04
CA GLY A 55 -10.97 3.67 -7.98
C GLY A 55 -9.86 4.70 -7.76
N THR A 56 -9.65 5.16 -6.52
CA THR A 56 -8.54 6.08 -6.22
C THR A 56 -7.19 5.50 -6.68
N ASN A 57 -6.38 6.33 -7.34
CA ASN A 57 -5.08 5.94 -7.88
C ASN A 57 -3.94 6.45 -6.98
N GLY A 58 -3.78 7.77 -6.89
CA GLY A 58 -2.75 8.41 -6.08
C GLY A 58 -3.20 8.64 -4.64
N LEU A 59 -2.25 8.55 -3.70
CA LEU A 59 -2.44 8.94 -2.29
C LEU A 59 -1.42 10.02 -1.94
N ASN A 60 -1.82 10.89 -1.02
CA ASN A 60 -0.93 11.74 -0.25
C ASN A 60 -1.42 11.72 1.19
N PHE A 61 -0.50 11.60 2.14
CA PHE A 61 -0.86 11.59 3.55
C PHE A 61 -0.84 13.03 4.10
N ASP A 62 -1.90 13.41 4.80
CA ASP A 62 -2.02 14.70 5.50
C ASP A 62 -2.36 14.43 6.97
N SER A 63 -1.73 15.19 7.86
CA SER A 63 -1.73 14.94 9.31
C SER A 63 -2.78 15.72 10.10
#